data_AF-A0A176EXW6-F1
#
_entry.id   AF-A0A176EXW6-F1
#
_cell.length_a   1.000
_cell.length_b   1.000
_cell.length_c   1.000
_cell.angle_alpha   90.00
_cell.angle_beta   90.00
_cell.angle_gamma   90.00
#
_symmetry.space_group_name_H-M   'P 1'
#
loop_
_entity.id
_entity.type
_entity.pdbx_description
1 polymer ?
#
loop_
_entity_poly.entity_id
_entity_poly.type
_entity_poly.pdbx_seq_one_letter_code
_entity_poly.pdbx_strand_id
1 'polypeptide(L)' 'MTGRVLSLVFLGLSVAFGYLCYVRYVRWRRCFNELGRCFDAEAGVVYSEQSGIAWLSLAVLSLGTSLYLFRRSRTPRR' A
#
# COMPACT_ATOMS: atom_id res chain seq x y z
N MET A 1 -8.55 -24.74 -1.60
CA MET A 1 -7.88 -24.07 -0.45
C MET A 1 -6.96 -22.92 -0.87
N THR A 2 -6.21 -23.05 -1.96
CA THR A 2 -5.22 -22.07 -2.44
C THR A 2 -5.75 -20.63 -2.60
N GLY A 3 -6.96 -20.43 -3.10
CA GLY A 3 -7.53 -19.08 -3.30
C GLY A 3 -7.78 -18.28 -2.01
N ARG A 4 -8.07 -18.96 -0.88
CA ARG A 4 -8.27 -18.30 0.42
C ARG A 4 -6.94 -17.90 1.04
N VAL A 5 -5.94 -18.78 0.97
CA VAL A 5 -4.58 -18.47 1.42
C VAL A 5 -4.02 -17.29 0.63
N LEU A 6 -4.16 -17.31 -0.71
CA LEU A 6 -3.69 -16.22 -1.55
C LEU A 6 -4.43 -14.89 -1.25
N SER A 7 -5.74 -14.94 -0.99
CA SER A 7 -6.50 -13.76 -0.56
C SER A 7 -5.95 -13.17 0.74
N LEU A 8 -5.61 -13.99 1.73
CA LEU A 8 -4.99 -13.53 2.98
C LEU A 8 -3.60 -12.93 2.77
N VAL A 9 -2.79 -13.50 1.88
CA VAL A 9 -1.47 -12.95 1.51
C VAL A 9 -1.63 -11.56 0.90
N PHE A 10 -2.53 -11.39 -0.07
CA PHE A 10 -2.78 -10.08 -0.69
C PHE A 10 -3.38 -9.07 0.29
N LEU A 11 -4.17 -9.52 1.26
CA LEU A 11 -4.66 -8.65 2.33
C LEU A 11 -3.50 -8.16 3.20
N GLY A 12 -2.59 -9.06 3.59
CA GLY A 12 -1.37 -8.70 4.33
C GLY A 12 -0.48 -7.71 3.56
N LEU A 13 -0.31 -7.92 2.25
CA LEU A 13 0.41 -6.98 1.38
C LEU A 13 -0.27 -5.61 1.33
N SER A 14 -1.59 -5.55 1.25
CA SER A 14 -2.33 -4.29 1.26
C SER A 14 -2.09 -3.51 2.54
N VAL A 15 -2.13 -4.17 3.70
CA VAL A 15 -1.82 -3.55 5.00
C VAL A 15 -0.37 -3.07 5.03
N ALA A 16 0.58 -3.88 4.58
CA ALA A 16 2.00 -3.51 4.55
C ALA A 16 2.27 -2.29 3.66
N PHE A 17 1.70 -2.26 2.45
CA PHE A 17 1.81 -1.11 1.54
C PHE A 17 1.10 0.13 2.08
N GLY A 18 -0.06 -0.03 2.71
CA GLY A 18 -0.76 1.06 3.40
C GLY A 18 0.09 1.65 4.53
N TYR A 19 0.75 0.81 5.32
CA TYR A 19 1.68 1.25 6.36
C TYR A 19 2.89 1.99 5.77
N LEU A 20 3.47 1.49 4.67
CA LEU A 20 4.56 2.18 3.98
C LEU A 20 4.11 3.53 3.39
N CYS A 21 2.89 3.61 2.85
CA CYS A 21 2.30 4.88 2.41
C CYS A 21 2.19 5.87 3.58
N TYR A 22 1.78 5.39 4.76
CA TYR A 22 1.71 6.24 5.94
C TYR A 22 3.10 6.76 6.35
N VAL A 23 4.07 5.85 6.52
CA VAL A 23 5.43 6.18 6.99
C VAL A 23 6.20 7.05 5.99
N ARG A 24 6.07 6.77 4.68
CA ARG A 24 6.85 7.47 3.64
C ARG A 24 6.19 8.74 3.12
N TYR A 25 4.86 8.85 3.18
CA TYR A 25 4.13 9.96 2.58
C TYR A 25 3.21 10.68 3.56
N VAL A 26 2.22 10.00 4.16
CA VAL A 26 1.18 10.69 4.96
C VAL A 26 1.77 11.41 6.17
N ARG A 27 2.75 10.80 6.85
CA ARG A 27 3.45 11.41 8.00
C ARG A 27 4.16 12.72 7.61
N TRP A 28 4.68 12.82 6.39
CA TRP A 28 5.51 13.92 5.91
C TRP A 28 4.77 14.88 4.96
N ARG A 29 3.46 14.67 4.76
CA ARG A 29 2.65 15.41 3.76
C ARG A 29 2.65 16.93 3.91
N ARG A 30 3.02 17.47 5.07
CA ARG A 30 3.08 18.91 5.34
C ARG A 30 4.49 19.50 5.20
N CYS A 31 5.50 18.66 4.98
CA CYS A 31 6.91 19.04 4.89
C CYS A 31 7.41 19.15 3.43
N PHE A 32 6.67 18.59 2.47
CA PHE A 32 7.07 18.62 1.06
C PHE A 32 7.14 20.06 0.55
N ASN A 33 8.27 20.39 -0.09
CA ASN A 33 8.47 21.66 -0.77
C ASN A 33 7.93 21.64 -2.21
N GLU A 34 8.17 22.70 -2.98
CA GLU A 34 7.73 22.82 -4.39
C GLU A 34 8.26 21.70 -5.31
N LEU A 35 9.35 21.04 -4.92
CA LEU A 35 9.92 19.90 -5.65
C LEU A 35 9.34 18.54 -5.19
N GLY A 36 8.39 18.54 -4.27
CA GLY A 36 7.79 17.32 -3.71
C GLY A 36 8.77 16.52 -2.85
N ARG A 37 9.72 17.17 -2.18
CA ARG A 37 10.74 16.52 -1.32
C ARG A 37 10.69 17.06 0.10
N CYS A 38 10.87 16.18 1.07
CA CYS A 38 11.02 16.52 2.48
C CYS A 38 12.30 15.86 3.00
N PHE A 39 13.20 16.65 3.58
CA PHE A 39 14.42 16.14 4.19
C PHE A 39 14.22 15.98 5.69
N ASP A 40 14.43 14.78 6.18
CA ASP A 40 14.46 14.46 7.60
C ASP A 40 15.92 14.46 8.06
N ALA A 41 16.30 15.53 8.77
CA ALA A 41 17.67 15.73 9.25
C ALA A 41 18.07 14.72 10.34
N GLU A 42 17.11 14.15 11.07
CA GLU A 42 17.38 13.18 12.14
C GLU A 42 17.72 11.82 11.54
N ALA A 43 16.92 11.37 10.56
CA ALA A 43 17.16 10.11 9.87
C ALA A 43 18.19 10.21 8.73
N GLY A 44 18.51 11.42 8.26
CA GLY A 44 19.34 11.64 7.07
C GLY A 44 18.67 11.16 5.77
N VAL A 45 17.33 11.13 5.72
CA VAL A 45 16.54 10.56 4.62
C VAL A 45 15.73 11.63 3.91
N VAL A 46 15.69 11.55 2.57
CA VAL A 46 14.78 12.35 1.75
C VAL A 46 13.52 11.54 1.44
N TYR A 47 12.38 12.04 1.86
CA TYR A 47 11.06 11.54 1.47
C TYR A 47 10.59 12.26 0.20
N SER A 48 9.87 11.55 -0.65
CA SER A 48 9.33 12.09 -1.90
C SER A 48 7.82 11.91 -1.96
N GLU A 49 7.12 12.95 -2.39
CA GLU A 49 5.67 12.97 -2.55
C GLU A 49 5.17 11.88 -3.51
N GLN A 50 5.90 11.65 -4.60
CA GLN A 50 5.57 10.63 -5.60
C GLN A 50 5.51 9.21 -5.02
N SER A 51 6.27 8.94 -3.94
CA SER A 51 6.21 7.65 -3.26
C SER A 51 4.82 7.35 -2.68
N GLY A 52 4.06 8.39 -2.31
CA GLY A 52 2.70 8.24 -1.80
C GLY A 52 1.77 7.60 -2.81
N ILE A 53 1.78 8.09 -4.06
CA ILE A 53 0.97 7.53 -5.15
C ILE A 53 1.37 6.08 -5.42
N ALA A 54 2.67 5.77 -5.44
CA ALA A 54 3.16 4.42 -5.67
C ALA A 54 2.68 3.43 -4.59
N TRP A 55 2.90 3.74 -3.31
CA TRP A 55 2.50 2.88 -2.21
C TRP A 55 0.98 2.74 -2.08
N LEU A 56 0.24 3.85 -2.29
CA LEU A 56 -1.23 3.81 -2.28
C LEU A 56 -1.78 2.94 -3.41
N SER A 57 -1.22 3.06 -4.62
CA SER A 57 -1.65 2.25 -5.77
C SER A 57 -1.43 0.77 -5.51
N LEU A 58 -0.27 0.39 -4.96
CA LEU A 58 0.01 -0.99 -4.57
C LEU A 58 -0.94 -1.49 -3.47
N ALA A 59 -1.25 -0.66 -2.47
CA ALA A 59 -2.18 -1.00 -1.40
C ALA A 59 -3.61 -1.24 -1.93
N VAL A 60 -4.07 -0.41 -2.85
CA VAL A 60 -5.40 -0.52 -3.48
C VAL A 60 -5.48 -1.74 -4.40
N LEU A 61 -4.47 -1.95 -5.25
CA LEU A 61 -4.45 -3.10 -6.17
C LEU A 61 -4.42 -4.42 -5.40
N SER A 62 -3.56 -4.54 -4.39
CA SER A 62 -3.48 -5.74 -3.55
C SER A 62 -4.78 -5.99 -2.78
N LEU A 63 -5.44 -4.95 -2.26
CA LEU A 63 -6.76 -5.08 -1.63
C LEU A 63 -7.81 -5.58 -2.63
N GLY A 64 -7.84 -4.98 -3.83
CA GLY A 64 -8.73 -5.38 -4.90
C GLY A 64 -8.54 -6.85 -5.29
N THR A 65 -7.29 -7.30 -5.44
CA THR A 65 -6.95 -8.70 -5.70
C THR A 65 -7.39 -9.61 -4.55
N SER A 66 -7.17 -9.21 -3.30
CA SER A 66 -7.62 -9.97 -2.12
C SER A 66 -9.13 -10.18 -2.12
N LEU A 67 -9.90 -9.10 -2.34
CA LEU A 67 -11.36 -9.13 -2.41
C LEU A 67 -11.85 -9.99 -3.58
N TYR A 68 -11.22 -9.87 -4.75
CA TYR A 68 -11.55 -10.67 -5.92
C TYR A 68 -11.34 -12.17 -5.67
N LEU A 69 -10.17 -12.55 -5.14
CA LEU A 69 -9.85 -13.94 -4.80
C LEU A 69 -10.79 -14.49 -3.73
N PHE A 70 -11.11 -13.68 -2.72
CA PHE A 70 -12.04 -14.05 -1.67
C PHE A 70 -13.43 -14.33 -2.22
N ARG A 71 -13.98 -13.42 -3.03
CA ARG A 71 -15.28 -13.59 -3.70
C ARG A 71 -15.28 -14.83 -4.59
N ARG A 72 -14.26 -15.00 -5.42
CA ARG A 72 -14.11 -16.19 -6.28
C ARG A 72 -14.05 -17.49 -5.50
N SER A 73 -13.44 -17.49 -4.31
CA SER A 73 -13.37 -18.68 -3.43
C SER A 73 -14.69 -19.01 -2.72
N ARG A 74 -15.63 -18.05 -2.71
CA ARG A 74 -16.98 -18.21 -2.14
C ARG A 74 -18.01 -18.62 -3.18
N THR A 75 -17.79 -18.30 -4.45
CA THR A 75 -18.69 -18.73 -5.53
C THR A 75 -18.56 -20.25 -5.73
N PRO A 76 -19.62 -21.06 -5.51
CA PRO A 76 -19.59 -22.46 -5.88
C PRO A 76 -19.42 -22.56 -7.40
N ARG A 77 -18.46 -23.36 -7.86
CA ARG A 77 -18.43 -23.78 -9.27
C ARG A 77 -19.70 -24.62 -9.49
N ARG A 78 -20.67 -24.08 -10.25
CA ARG A 78 -21.77 -24.88 -10.81
C ARG A 78 -21.21 -25.91 -11.77
#